data_AF-A0A9E8EHA5-F1
#
_entry.id   AF-A0A9E8EHA5-F1
#
_cell.length_a   1.000
_cell.length_b   1.000
_cell.length_c   1.000
_cell.angle_alpha   90.00
_cell.angle_beta   90.00
_cell.angle_gamma   90.00
#
_symmetry.space_group_name_H-M   'P 1'
#
loop_
_entity.id
_entity.type
_entity.pdbx_description
1 polymer ?
#
loop_
_entity_poly.entity_id
_entity_poly.type
_entity_poly.pdbx_seq_one_letter_code
_entity_poly.pdbx_strand_id
1 'polypeptide(L)'
;MAHGYLLSQFLSDHTNRRRDKWGGSTANKFRIVSEILNRIRQTTGNFPVLAKINAFDNRKRGMRVEEAVEVARLLEFHGCDAIEISSGVVEDGLAIMRGPHPPMEALFKSNFRFNDMPTLLQTVASPFMQFAMRSPKPLHGYNLEAAQSIKKAVSIPVITVGGLHDLSDISAALENGSTDYLSMSRPFIIEPNIVRKFQEGTQTASRCIMCNYCALMIEVDTVKCYYGRLP
;
A
#
# COMPACT_ATOMS: atom_id res chain seq x y z
N MET A 1 -1.73 9.31 -3.82
CA MET A 1 -2.92 8.99 -4.63
C MET A 1 -3.28 7.51 -4.49
N ALA A 2 -3.27 7.00 -3.26
CA ALA A 2 -3.46 5.60 -2.94
C ALA A 2 -4.43 5.46 -1.77
N HIS A 3 -4.88 4.24 -1.49
CA HIS A 3 -5.64 3.87 -0.29
C HIS A 3 -6.99 4.58 -0.09
N GLY A 4 -7.58 5.12 -1.16
CA GLY A 4 -8.89 5.77 -1.08
C GLY A 4 -8.86 7.19 -0.48
N TYR A 5 -7.68 7.79 -0.31
CA TYR A 5 -7.55 9.22 0.00
C TYR A 5 -7.96 10.10 -1.18
N LEU A 6 -8.10 11.42 -0.96
CA LEU A 6 -8.68 12.37 -1.92
C LEU A 6 -8.31 12.14 -3.39
N LEU A 7 -7.02 12.14 -3.73
CA LEU A 7 -6.61 11.98 -5.13
C LEU A 7 -6.85 10.56 -5.68
N SER A 8 -6.82 9.54 -4.81
CA SER A 8 -7.24 8.18 -5.19
C SER A 8 -8.74 8.15 -5.53
N GLN A 9 -9.57 8.93 -4.83
CA GLN A 9 -11.00 9.03 -5.11
C GLN A 9 -11.27 9.68 -6.47
N PHE A 10 -10.53 10.72 -6.84
CA PHE A 10 -10.66 11.33 -8.17
C PHE A 10 -10.33 10.36 -9.29
N LEU A 11 -9.30 9.53 -9.13
CA LEU A 11 -8.86 8.57 -10.14
C LEU A 11 -9.78 7.35 -10.27
N SER A 12 -10.51 6.98 -9.21
CA SER A 12 -11.31 5.75 -9.18
C SER A 12 -12.78 5.99 -9.57
N ASP A 13 -13.28 5.23 -10.54
CA ASP A 13 -14.69 5.25 -10.96
C ASP A 13 -15.67 4.85 -9.84
N HIS A 14 -15.16 4.18 -8.80
CA HIS A 14 -15.92 3.75 -7.65
C HIS A 14 -16.52 4.94 -6.90
N THR A 15 -15.70 5.99 -6.76
CA THR A 15 -15.97 7.19 -5.97
C THR A 15 -16.21 8.43 -6.83
N ASN A 16 -15.48 8.59 -7.95
CA ASN A 16 -15.71 9.67 -8.89
C ASN A 16 -16.72 9.28 -9.97
N ARG A 17 -17.96 9.78 -9.81
CA ARG A 17 -19.06 9.62 -10.76
C ARG A 17 -19.45 10.93 -11.44
N ARG A 18 -18.56 11.91 -11.40
CA ARG A 18 -18.79 13.23 -11.98
C ARG A 18 -18.93 13.14 -13.49
N ARG A 19 -19.71 14.06 -14.06
CA ARG A 19 -19.92 14.20 -15.51
C ARG A 19 -19.32 15.48 -16.08
N ASP A 20 -18.57 16.21 -15.26
CA ASP A 20 -17.88 17.42 -15.67
C ASP A 20 -16.42 17.14 -16.04
N LYS A 21 -15.61 18.19 -16.20
CA LYS A 21 -14.20 18.08 -16.64
C LYS A 21 -13.27 17.33 -15.67
N TRP A 22 -13.77 16.91 -14.50
CA TRP A 22 -13.01 16.18 -13.48
C TRP A 22 -13.42 14.70 -13.35
N GLY A 23 -14.31 14.19 -14.20
CA GLY A 23 -14.76 12.80 -14.19
C GLY A 23 -14.94 12.20 -15.58
N GLY A 24 -15.31 10.92 -15.63
CA GLY A 24 -15.45 10.16 -16.87
C GLY A 24 -14.10 9.56 -17.29
N SER A 25 -13.47 10.12 -18.32
CA SER A 25 -12.21 9.58 -18.85
C SER A 25 -11.07 9.66 -17.83
N THR A 26 -10.09 8.76 -17.96
CA THR A 26 -8.86 8.76 -17.15
C THR A 26 -8.19 10.14 -17.17
N ALA A 27 -8.08 10.77 -18.33
CA ALA A 27 -7.50 12.12 -18.48
C ALA A 27 -8.26 13.20 -17.69
N ASN A 28 -9.60 13.16 -17.67
CA ASN A 28 -10.39 14.11 -16.87
C ASN A 28 -10.24 13.85 -15.37
N LYS A 29 -10.25 12.59 -14.95
CA LYS A 29 -10.02 12.19 -13.56
C LYS A 29 -8.61 12.59 -13.08
N PHE A 30 -7.62 12.46 -13.95
CA PHE A 30 -6.22 12.84 -13.71
C PHE A 30 -6.00 14.36 -13.68
N ARG A 31 -6.90 15.16 -14.23
CA ARG A 31 -6.74 16.63 -14.34
C ARG A 31 -6.36 17.31 -13.03
N ILE A 32 -6.96 16.90 -11.91
CA ILE A 32 -6.61 17.47 -10.60
C ILE A 32 -5.15 17.16 -10.22
N VAL A 33 -4.67 15.96 -10.57
CA VAL A 33 -3.29 15.54 -10.32
C VAL A 33 -2.33 16.35 -11.18
N SER A 34 -2.63 16.55 -12.46
CA SER A 34 -1.77 17.36 -13.34
C SER A 34 -1.68 18.81 -12.89
N GLU A 35 -2.79 19.43 -12.46
CA GLU A 35 -2.76 20.79 -11.92
C GLU A 35 -1.90 20.90 -10.65
N ILE A 36 -1.98 19.92 -9.76
CA ILE A 36 -1.15 19.86 -8.55
C ILE A 36 0.33 19.66 -8.91
N LEU A 37 0.66 18.69 -9.78
CA LEU A 37 2.04 18.42 -10.19
C LEU A 37 2.67 19.63 -10.88
N ASN A 38 1.94 20.28 -11.79
CA ASN A 38 2.41 21.48 -12.46
C ASN A 38 2.73 22.59 -11.44
N ARG A 39 1.89 22.78 -10.43
CA ARG A 39 2.12 23.79 -9.38
C ARG A 39 3.31 23.44 -8.49
N ILE A 40 3.47 22.16 -8.13
CA ILE A 40 4.65 21.69 -7.39
C ILE A 40 5.91 22.00 -8.19
N ARG A 41 5.96 21.59 -9.46
CA ARG A 41 7.12 21.82 -10.35
C ARG A 41 7.48 23.28 -10.50
N GLN A 42 6.49 24.15 -10.69
CA GLN A 42 6.72 25.61 -10.74
C GLN A 42 7.28 26.17 -9.45
N THR A 43 6.95 25.57 -8.30
CA THR A 43 7.34 26.07 -6.98
C THR A 43 8.70 25.52 -6.54
N THR A 44 9.02 24.27 -6.87
CA THR A 44 10.19 23.56 -6.34
C THR A 44 11.29 23.32 -7.38
N GLY A 45 11.02 23.59 -8.67
CA GLY A 45 11.96 23.35 -9.76
C GLY A 45 12.37 21.87 -9.84
N ASN A 46 13.69 21.61 -9.72
CA ASN A 46 14.29 20.29 -9.89
C ASN A 46 14.26 19.42 -8.62
N PHE A 47 13.44 19.76 -7.63
CA PHE A 47 13.29 18.91 -6.44
C PHE A 47 12.57 17.60 -6.80
N PRO A 48 13.01 16.42 -6.33
CA PRO A 48 12.35 15.16 -6.65
C PRO A 48 10.88 15.11 -6.21
N VAL A 49 9.97 14.73 -7.09
CA VAL A 49 8.54 14.53 -6.81
C VAL A 49 8.14 13.11 -7.19
N LEU A 50 7.68 12.37 -6.19
CA LEU A 50 7.25 10.99 -6.32
C LEU A 50 5.74 10.88 -6.16
N ALA A 51 5.16 9.92 -6.89
CA ALA A 51 3.74 9.64 -6.88
C ALA A 51 3.46 8.24 -6.34
N LYS A 52 2.74 8.14 -5.21
CA LYS A 52 2.18 6.86 -4.75
C LYS A 52 0.79 6.64 -5.32
N ILE A 53 0.57 5.59 -6.09
CA ILE A 53 -0.73 5.25 -6.72
C ILE A 53 -1.20 3.85 -6.33
N ASN A 54 -2.51 3.63 -6.37
CA ASN A 54 -3.06 2.28 -6.40
C ASN A 54 -2.94 1.71 -7.81
N ALA A 55 -2.47 0.47 -7.95
CA ALA A 55 -2.55 -0.25 -9.21
C ALA A 55 -3.91 -0.95 -9.40
N PHE A 56 -4.56 -1.35 -8.31
CA PHE A 56 -5.90 -1.92 -8.34
C PHE A 56 -6.60 -1.78 -6.98
N ASP A 57 -7.93 -1.80 -7.00
CA ASP A 57 -8.80 -1.83 -5.81
C ASP A 57 -9.75 -3.04 -5.86
N ASN A 58 -10.09 -3.62 -4.70
CA ASN A 58 -11.08 -4.71 -4.62
C ASN A 58 -12.52 -4.18 -4.50
N ARG A 59 -12.83 -3.17 -5.33
CA ARG A 59 -14.14 -2.50 -5.39
C ARG A 59 -14.78 -2.71 -6.76
N LYS A 60 -16.11 -2.74 -6.80
CA LYS A 60 -16.86 -2.62 -8.05
C LYS A 60 -16.57 -1.25 -8.68
N ARG A 61 -16.10 -1.25 -9.94
CA ARG A 61 -15.62 -0.05 -10.65
C ARG A 61 -14.45 0.65 -9.95
N GLY A 62 -13.67 -0.06 -9.14
CA GLY A 62 -12.42 0.48 -8.57
C GLY A 62 -11.31 0.60 -9.60
N MET A 63 -10.15 1.08 -9.17
CA MET A 63 -8.93 1.14 -10.00
C MET A 63 -8.61 -0.25 -10.57
N ARG A 64 -8.14 -0.29 -11.82
CA ARG A 64 -7.69 -1.48 -12.53
C ARG A 64 -6.28 -1.26 -13.06
N VAL A 65 -5.54 -2.34 -13.28
CA VAL A 65 -4.12 -2.26 -13.67
C VAL A 65 -3.96 -1.51 -14.98
N GLU A 66 -4.86 -1.70 -15.94
CA GLU A 66 -4.85 -1.04 -17.24
C GLU A 66 -5.00 0.48 -17.11
N GLU A 67 -5.90 0.93 -16.25
CA GLU A 67 -6.10 2.35 -15.96
C GLU A 67 -4.93 2.92 -15.15
N ALA A 68 -4.38 2.16 -14.20
CA ALA A 68 -3.19 2.56 -13.46
C ALA A 68 -1.96 2.73 -14.36
N VAL A 69 -1.83 1.91 -15.41
CA VAL A 69 -0.81 2.07 -16.46
C VAL A 69 -1.00 3.37 -17.23
N GLU A 70 -2.24 3.74 -17.58
CA GLU A 70 -2.52 5.03 -18.22
C GLU A 70 -2.19 6.21 -17.28
N VAL A 71 -2.59 6.12 -16.01
CA VAL A 71 -2.24 7.12 -14.98
C VAL A 71 -0.71 7.23 -14.83
N ALA A 72 0.03 6.12 -14.84
CA ALA A 72 1.48 6.14 -14.74
C ALA A 72 2.15 6.88 -15.90
N ARG A 73 1.68 6.67 -17.13
CA ARG A 73 2.15 7.44 -18.31
C ARG A 73 1.85 8.93 -18.17
N LEU A 74 0.67 9.28 -17.66
CA LEU A 74 0.32 10.68 -17.41
C LEU A 74 1.21 11.30 -16.32
N LEU A 75 1.52 10.56 -15.26
CA LEU A 75 2.46 11.02 -14.23
C LEU A 75 3.85 11.31 -14.81
N GLU A 76 4.39 10.39 -15.60
CA GLU A 76 5.68 10.58 -16.29
C GLU A 76 5.63 11.78 -17.23
N PHE A 77 4.59 11.89 -18.07
CA PHE A 77 4.41 13.01 -18.99
C PHE A 77 4.37 14.37 -18.26
N HIS A 78 3.77 14.43 -17.07
CA HIS A 78 3.72 15.63 -16.23
C HIS A 78 4.96 15.81 -15.33
N GLY A 79 6.02 15.04 -15.58
CA GLY A 79 7.33 15.21 -14.96
C GLY A 79 7.40 14.66 -13.54
N CYS A 80 6.70 13.58 -13.21
CA CYS A 80 6.94 12.82 -11.97
C CYS A 80 8.27 12.06 -12.07
N ASP A 81 9.08 12.03 -11.01
CA ASP A 81 10.42 11.42 -11.07
C ASP A 81 10.44 9.94 -10.73
N ALA A 82 9.45 9.45 -9.97
CA ALA A 82 9.27 8.04 -9.69
C ALA A 82 7.84 7.73 -9.23
N ILE A 83 7.42 6.48 -9.39
CA ILE A 83 6.08 6.02 -9.03
C ILE A 83 6.19 4.89 -8.00
N GLU A 84 5.56 5.06 -6.83
CA GLU A 84 5.39 3.98 -5.86
C GLU A 84 4.04 3.29 -6.04
N ILE A 85 4.07 1.95 -6.17
CA ILE A 85 2.90 1.13 -6.41
C ILE A 85 2.37 0.55 -5.11
N SER A 86 1.07 0.77 -4.89
CA SER A 86 0.29 0.12 -3.85
C SER A 86 -1.03 -0.44 -4.40
N SER A 87 -1.90 -0.93 -3.53
CA SER A 87 -3.22 -1.42 -3.93
C SER A 87 -4.21 -1.34 -2.77
N GLY A 88 -5.49 -1.37 -3.12
CA GLY A 88 -6.62 -1.41 -2.20
C GLY A 88 -6.98 -0.07 -1.58
N VAL A 89 -8.21 0.02 -1.09
CA VAL A 89 -8.74 1.14 -0.30
C VAL A 89 -9.04 0.70 1.13
N VAL A 90 -9.27 1.63 2.06
CA VAL A 90 -9.62 1.30 3.46
C VAL A 90 -10.78 0.32 3.55
N GLU A 91 -11.78 0.44 2.67
CA GLU A 91 -12.92 -0.47 2.63
C GLU A 91 -12.54 -1.92 2.25
N ASP A 92 -11.39 -2.13 1.60
CA ASP A 92 -10.86 -3.46 1.27
C ASP A 92 -10.27 -4.20 2.47
N GLY A 93 -10.28 -3.57 3.65
CA GLY A 93 -9.86 -4.19 4.91
C GLY A 93 -8.42 -4.67 4.81
N LEU A 94 -8.19 -5.96 5.06
CA LEU A 94 -6.83 -6.53 5.08
C LEU A 94 -6.14 -6.60 3.71
N ALA A 95 -6.80 -6.20 2.62
CA ALA A 95 -6.12 -6.10 1.32
C ALA A 95 -4.98 -5.06 1.33
N ILE A 96 -5.17 -3.96 2.06
CA ILE A 96 -4.16 -2.89 2.22
C ILE A 96 -3.07 -3.25 3.26
N MET A 97 -3.33 -4.24 4.13
CA MET A 97 -2.40 -4.69 5.18
C MET A 97 -2.43 -6.21 5.29
N ARG A 98 -1.74 -6.91 4.37
CA ARG A 98 -1.75 -8.38 4.36
C ARG A 98 -0.88 -8.96 5.48
N GLY A 99 -1.39 -10.00 6.14
CA GLY A 99 -0.73 -10.71 7.24
C GLY A 99 -1.24 -12.16 7.37
N PRO A 100 -0.59 -13.02 8.16
CA PRO A 100 -0.98 -14.41 8.29
C PRO A 100 -2.37 -14.56 8.94
N HIS A 101 -2.63 -13.78 9.98
CA HIS A 101 -3.88 -13.77 10.74
C HIS A 101 -4.30 -12.35 11.12
N PRO A 102 -5.61 -12.05 11.18
CA PRO A 102 -6.09 -10.79 11.71
C PRO A 102 -5.73 -10.65 13.20
N PRO A 103 -5.15 -9.52 13.65
CA PRO A 103 -4.83 -9.28 15.06
C PRO A 103 -6.08 -8.91 15.85
N MET A 104 -6.86 -9.91 16.26
CA MET A 104 -8.18 -9.71 16.88
C MET A 104 -8.14 -8.84 18.13
N GLU A 105 -7.12 -9.00 18.97
CA GLU A 105 -6.94 -8.20 20.18
C GLU A 105 -6.81 -6.70 19.84
N ALA A 106 -5.96 -6.37 18.86
CA ALA A 106 -5.82 -5.00 18.37
C ALA A 106 -7.11 -4.52 17.68
N LEU A 107 -7.80 -5.38 16.93
CA LEU A 107 -9.06 -5.03 16.27
C LEU A 107 -10.13 -4.66 17.29
N PHE A 108 -10.30 -5.43 18.36
CA PHE A 108 -11.28 -5.14 19.39
C PHE A 108 -10.96 -3.84 20.11
N LYS A 109 -9.68 -3.59 20.42
CA LYS A 109 -9.24 -2.38 21.13
C LYS A 109 -9.30 -1.10 20.27
N SER A 110 -8.96 -1.20 18.98
CA SER A 110 -8.91 -0.03 18.08
C SER A 110 -10.25 0.32 17.47
N ASN A 111 -11.14 -0.65 17.27
CA ASN A 111 -12.39 -0.43 16.55
C ASN A 111 -13.52 -0.04 17.50
N PHE A 112 -14.05 1.17 17.33
CA PHE A 112 -15.17 1.70 18.11
C PHE A 112 -16.39 0.77 18.17
N ARG A 113 -16.59 -0.10 17.16
CA ARG A 113 -17.71 -1.07 17.14
C ARG A 113 -17.56 -2.20 18.14
N PHE A 114 -16.34 -2.49 18.57
CA PHE A 114 -16.01 -3.65 19.39
C PHE A 114 -15.32 -3.31 20.71
N ASN A 115 -14.91 -2.07 20.92
CA ASN A 115 -14.12 -1.67 22.08
C ASN A 115 -14.86 -1.90 23.42
N ASP A 116 -16.19 -1.81 23.43
CA ASP A 116 -17.02 -2.06 24.62
C ASP A 116 -17.47 -3.52 24.77
N MET A 117 -16.98 -4.43 23.91
CA MET A 117 -17.37 -5.84 23.95
C MET A 117 -16.75 -6.54 25.17
N PRO A 118 -17.52 -7.31 25.97
CA PRO A 118 -16.97 -8.05 27.10
C PRO A 118 -15.87 -9.04 26.68
N THR A 119 -14.81 -9.14 27.48
CA THR A 119 -13.62 -9.97 27.17
C THR A 119 -13.97 -11.43 26.86
N LEU A 120 -14.92 -12.02 27.60
CA LEU A 120 -15.36 -13.40 27.36
C LEU A 120 -15.94 -13.56 25.93
N LEU A 121 -16.73 -12.59 25.48
CA LEU A 121 -17.32 -12.61 24.14
C LEU A 121 -16.25 -12.40 23.06
N GLN A 122 -15.28 -11.51 23.31
CA GLN A 122 -14.12 -11.33 22.42
C GLN A 122 -13.35 -12.64 22.22
N THR A 123 -13.06 -13.36 23.32
CA THR A 123 -12.34 -14.64 23.27
C THR A 123 -13.11 -15.69 22.47
N VAL A 124 -14.41 -15.83 22.71
CA VAL A 124 -15.26 -16.80 22.01
C VAL A 124 -15.44 -16.46 20.54
N ALA A 125 -15.57 -15.17 20.19
CA ALA A 125 -15.77 -14.72 18.81
C ALA A 125 -14.49 -14.75 17.97
N SER A 126 -13.31 -14.67 18.59
CA SER A 126 -12.03 -14.51 17.89
C SER A 126 -11.75 -15.57 16.82
N PRO A 127 -11.86 -16.89 17.07
CA PRO A 127 -11.54 -17.90 16.06
C PRO A 127 -12.45 -17.80 14.83
N PHE A 128 -13.74 -17.56 15.06
CA PHE A 128 -14.72 -17.38 14.00
C PHE A 128 -14.43 -16.12 13.17
N MET A 129 -14.16 -14.99 13.84
CA MET A 129 -13.83 -13.74 13.16
C MET A 129 -12.51 -13.84 12.38
N GLN A 130 -11.47 -14.49 12.93
CA GLN A 130 -10.23 -14.74 12.20
C GLN A 130 -10.46 -15.58 10.93
N PHE A 131 -11.37 -16.55 11.00
CA PHE A 131 -11.77 -17.34 9.85
C PHE A 131 -12.53 -16.50 8.81
N ALA A 132 -13.49 -15.70 9.24
CA ALA A 132 -14.29 -14.85 8.35
C ALA A 132 -13.48 -13.72 7.71
N MET A 133 -12.49 -13.17 8.42
CA MET A 133 -11.69 -12.02 8.01
C MET A 133 -10.30 -12.43 7.50
N ARG A 134 -10.15 -13.60 6.88
CA ARG A 134 -8.84 -14.06 6.38
C ARG A 134 -8.21 -13.04 5.44
N SER A 135 -6.91 -12.81 5.62
CA SER A 135 -6.12 -11.95 4.74
C SER A 135 -6.08 -12.54 3.32
N PRO A 136 -6.20 -11.70 2.27
CA PRO A 136 -6.01 -12.15 0.90
C PRO A 136 -4.58 -12.64 0.68
N LYS A 137 -4.44 -13.57 -0.28
CA LYS A 137 -3.17 -14.12 -0.75
C LYS A 137 -2.82 -13.53 -2.13
N PRO A 138 -1.53 -13.52 -2.54
CA PRO A 138 -0.34 -13.89 -1.76
C PRO A 138 -0.04 -12.87 -0.64
N LEU A 139 0.79 -13.25 0.34
CA LEU A 139 1.22 -12.33 1.41
C LEU A 139 2.42 -11.48 0.99
N HIS A 140 3.30 -12.03 0.16
CA HIS A 140 4.51 -11.38 -0.33
C HIS A 140 4.36 -11.13 -1.83
N GLY A 141 5.07 -10.12 -2.35
CA GLY A 141 5.10 -9.77 -3.77
C GLY A 141 3.74 -9.40 -4.37
N TYR A 142 2.71 -9.11 -3.57
CA TYR A 142 1.32 -9.02 -4.08
C TYR A 142 1.03 -7.83 -4.99
N ASN A 143 1.98 -6.91 -5.16
CA ASN A 143 1.90 -5.81 -6.13
C ASN A 143 2.94 -5.94 -7.26
N LEU A 144 3.80 -6.96 -7.26
CA LEU A 144 4.91 -7.07 -8.23
C LEU A 144 4.42 -7.24 -9.66
N GLU A 145 3.38 -8.05 -9.88
CA GLU A 145 2.81 -8.23 -11.23
C GLU A 145 2.24 -6.93 -11.81
N ALA A 146 1.53 -6.17 -10.97
CA ALA A 146 0.98 -4.89 -11.36
C ALA A 146 2.08 -3.82 -11.55
N ALA A 147 3.10 -3.82 -10.68
CA ALA A 147 4.26 -2.96 -10.81
C ALA A 147 5.04 -3.24 -12.10
N GLN A 148 5.22 -4.52 -12.47
CA GLN A 148 5.87 -4.91 -13.72
C GLN A 148 5.08 -4.41 -14.94
N SER A 149 3.75 -4.46 -14.90
CA SER A 149 2.90 -3.92 -15.96
C SER A 149 3.08 -2.41 -16.14
N ILE A 150 3.21 -1.67 -15.05
CA ILE A 150 3.50 -0.23 -15.06
C ILE A 150 4.93 0.04 -15.53
N LYS A 151 5.91 -0.75 -15.06
CA LYS A 151 7.32 -0.62 -15.42
C LYS A 151 7.56 -0.79 -16.92
N LYS A 152 6.79 -1.65 -17.58
CA LYS A 152 6.81 -1.80 -19.05
C LYS A 152 6.28 -0.58 -19.81
N ALA A 153 5.56 0.32 -19.14
CA ALA A 153 4.85 1.43 -19.75
C ALA A 153 5.47 2.81 -19.49
N VAL A 154 6.45 2.92 -18.58
CA VAL A 154 7.13 4.16 -18.21
C VAL A 154 8.65 3.96 -18.17
N SER A 155 9.40 5.03 -18.35
CA SER A 155 10.87 5.04 -18.28
C SER A 155 11.39 5.43 -16.89
N ILE A 156 10.61 6.20 -16.13
CA ILE A 156 10.96 6.59 -14.75
C ILE A 156 10.96 5.39 -13.78
N PRO A 157 11.69 5.47 -12.65
CA PRO A 157 11.73 4.40 -11.67
C PRO A 157 10.37 4.06 -11.04
N VAL A 158 10.15 2.76 -10.84
CA VAL A 158 8.99 2.18 -10.17
C VAL A 158 9.44 1.55 -8.85
N ILE A 159 8.74 1.91 -7.77
CA ILE A 159 8.99 1.46 -6.40
C ILE A 159 7.83 0.58 -5.96
N THR A 160 8.09 -0.61 -5.42
CA THR A 160 6.99 -1.54 -5.06
C THR A 160 6.95 -1.81 -3.57
N VAL A 161 5.80 -1.54 -2.93
CA VAL A 161 5.45 -2.16 -1.63
C VAL A 161 4.69 -3.45 -1.88
N GLY A 162 5.05 -4.53 -1.19
CA GLY A 162 4.42 -5.84 -1.45
C GLY A 162 4.59 -6.87 -0.36
N GLY A 163 4.91 -6.47 0.88
CA GLY A 163 5.26 -7.45 1.93
C GLY A 163 6.63 -8.10 1.72
N LEU A 164 7.49 -7.48 0.92
CA LEU A 164 8.85 -7.93 0.62
C LEU A 164 9.75 -7.56 1.80
N HIS A 165 10.25 -8.58 2.50
CA HIS A 165 11.05 -8.41 3.71
C HIS A 165 12.16 -9.47 3.85
N ASP A 166 12.34 -10.30 2.83
CA ASP A 166 13.38 -11.32 2.71
C ASP A 166 14.21 -11.05 1.44
N LEU A 167 15.52 -11.23 1.53
CA LEU A 167 16.48 -10.94 0.47
C LEU A 167 16.26 -11.80 -0.77
N SER A 168 15.78 -13.04 -0.65
CA SER A 168 15.53 -13.89 -1.82
C SER A 168 14.38 -13.34 -2.67
N ASP A 169 13.25 -12.98 -2.03
CA ASP A 169 12.10 -12.34 -2.69
C ASP A 169 12.48 -10.97 -3.28
N ILE A 170 13.30 -10.21 -2.55
CA ILE A 170 13.80 -8.89 -2.93
C ILE A 170 14.71 -8.99 -4.17
N SER A 171 15.73 -9.85 -4.14
CA SER A 171 16.65 -10.03 -5.25
C SER A 171 15.93 -10.54 -6.48
N ALA A 172 15.04 -11.53 -6.33
CA ALA A 172 14.25 -12.05 -7.44
C ALA A 172 13.42 -10.95 -8.13
N ALA A 173 12.78 -10.06 -7.35
CA ALA A 173 11.97 -8.96 -7.88
C ALA A 173 12.78 -7.89 -8.63
N LEU A 174 14.02 -7.64 -8.21
CA LEU A 174 14.94 -6.70 -8.86
C LEU A 174 15.53 -7.32 -10.13
N GLU A 175 16.04 -8.56 -10.03
CA GLU A 175 16.69 -9.28 -11.14
C GLU A 175 15.74 -9.55 -12.30
N ASN A 176 14.48 -9.89 -12.03
CA ASN A 176 13.48 -10.12 -13.07
C ASN A 176 12.84 -8.83 -13.62
N GLY A 177 13.28 -7.65 -13.15
CA GLY A 177 12.82 -6.35 -13.62
C GLY A 177 11.37 -6.01 -13.26
N SER A 178 10.79 -6.64 -12.23
CA SER A 178 9.43 -6.31 -11.78
C SER A 178 9.34 -4.96 -11.08
N THR A 179 10.46 -4.44 -10.56
CA THR A 179 10.54 -3.15 -9.88
C THR A 179 11.98 -2.62 -9.94
N ASP A 180 12.19 -1.30 -9.84
CA ASP A 180 13.54 -0.71 -9.72
C ASP A 180 13.96 -0.56 -8.26
N TYR A 181 12.99 -0.26 -7.39
CA TYR A 181 13.19 -0.11 -5.95
C TYR A 181 12.09 -0.81 -5.16
N LEU A 182 12.34 -1.00 -3.88
CA LEU A 182 11.44 -1.68 -2.94
C LEU A 182 11.04 -0.71 -1.82
N SER A 183 9.78 -0.77 -1.43
CA SER A 183 9.24 -0.01 -0.31
C SER A 183 8.95 -0.94 0.86
N MET A 184 9.57 -0.64 2.00
CA MET A 184 9.36 -1.34 3.27
C MET A 184 8.86 -0.35 4.31
N SER A 185 7.92 -0.77 5.15
CA SER A 185 7.41 0.01 6.28
C SER A 185 7.54 -0.79 7.57
N ARG A 186 6.75 -1.85 7.72
CA ARG A 186 6.75 -2.73 8.91
C ARG A 186 8.13 -3.30 9.29
N PRO A 187 9.00 -3.71 8.35
CA PRO A 187 10.38 -4.11 8.67
C PRO A 187 11.18 -3.04 9.43
N PHE A 188 11.04 -1.77 9.06
CA PHE A 188 11.78 -0.67 9.72
C PHE A 188 11.24 -0.34 11.12
N ILE A 189 10.00 -0.69 11.44
CA ILE A 189 9.43 -0.48 12.78
C ILE A 189 10.12 -1.41 13.80
N ILE A 190 10.44 -2.65 13.41
CA ILE A 190 11.11 -3.62 14.29
C ILE A 190 12.63 -3.56 14.18
N GLU A 191 13.16 -3.24 13.00
CA GLU A 191 14.59 -3.24 12.72
C GLU A 191 15.00 -2.03 11.87
N PRO A 192 15.19 -0.85 12.48
CA PRO A 192 15.60 0.36 11.76
C PRO A 192 16.91 0.21 10.98
N ASN A 193 17.78 -0.73 11.38
CA ASN A 193 19.07 -1.01 10.75
C ASN A 193 19.06 -2.23 9.81
N ILE A 194 17.89 -2.75 9.40
CA ILE A 194 17.79 -3.97 8.58
C ILE A 194 18.59 -3.89 7.27
N VAL A 195 18.63 -2.73 6.61
CA VAL A 195 19.41 -2.52 5.38
C VAL A 195 20.90 -2.75 5.60
N ARG A 196 21.45 -2.28 6.71
CA ARG A 196 22.85 -2.53 7.06
C ARG A 196 23.11 -4.02 7.26
N LYS A 197 22.21 -4.72 7.97
CA LYS A 197 22.34 -6.16 8.20
C LYS A 197 22.32 -6.96 6.90
N PHE A 198 21.47 -6.55 5.95
CA PHE A 198 21.44 -7.13 4.60
C PHE A 198 22.77 -6.90 3.86
N GLN A 199 23.31 -5.67 3.92
CA GLN A 199 24.60 -5.34 3.29
C GLN A 199 25.78 -6.11 3.90
N GLU A 200 25.79 -6.29 5.22
CA GLU A 200 26.83 -7.02 5.96
C GLU A 200 26.65 -8.55 5.91
N GLY A 201 25.54 -9.04 5.36
CA GLY A 201 25.22 -10.47 5.32
C GLY A 201 24.90 -11.10 6.67
N THR A 202 24.66 -10.29 7.71
CA THR A 202 24.36 -10.78 9.06
C THR A 202 22.92 -11.25 9.23
N GLN A 203 22.04 -10.88 8.29
CA GLN A 203 20.64 -11.28 8.26
C GLN A 203 20.14 -11.28 6.82
N THR A 204 19.24 -12.21 6.48
CA THR A 204 18.64 -12.30 5.12
C THR A 204 17.16 -11.95 5.09
N ALA A 205 16.48 -11.95 6.23
CA ALA A 205 15.06 -11.59 6.34
C ALA A 205 14.80 -10.72 7.54
N SER A 206 13.90 -9.74 7.45
CA SER A 206 13.45 -8.98 8.62
C SER A 206 12.72 -9.87 9.62
N ARG A 207 12.84 -9.54 10.90
CA ARG A 207 12.10 -10.13 12.01
C ARG A 207 10.60 -9.79 12.00
N CYS A 208 10.13 -8.97 11.07
CA CYS A 208 8.71 -8.61 10.98
C CYS A 208 7.85 -9.83 10.62
N ILE A 209 6.98 -10.24 11.56
CA ILE A 209 6.05 -11.37 11.35
C ILE A 209 4.73 -10.97 10.65
N MET A 210 4.65 -9.75 10.10
CA MET A 210 3.47 -9.24 9.39
C MET A 210 2.13 -9.33 10.16
N CYS A 211 2.17 -9.26 11.50
CA CYS A 211 1.00 -9.44 12.36
C CYS A 211 -0.02 -8.27 12.36
N ASN A 212 0.29 -7.15 11.70
CA ASN A 212 -0.55 -5.95 11.58
C ASN A 212 -0.94 -5.21 12.88
N TYR A 213 -0.50 -5.65 14.06
CA TYR A 213 -0.74 -4.93 15.32
C TYR A 213 -0.26 -3.47 15.26
N CYS A 214 0.95 -3.24 14.73
CA CYS A 214 1.50 -1.88 14.57
C CYS A 214 0.62 -0.96 13.72
N ALA A 215 -0.13 -1.52 12.77
CA ALA A 215 -0.96 -0.74 11.85
C ALA A 215 -2.35 -0.45 12.43
N LEU A 216 -2.95 -1.38 13.20
CA LEU A 216 -4.24 -1.12 13.86
C LEU A 216 -4.10 -0.26 15.11
N MET A 217 -2.99 -0.41 15.84
CA MET A 217 -2.81 0.31 17.10
C MET A 217 -2.50 1.79 16.93
N ILE A 218 -2.21 2.27 15.71
CA ILE A 218 -1.91 3.68 15.46
C ILE A 218 -3.07 4.62 15.82
N GLU A 219 -4.30 4.11 15.84
CA GLU A 219 -5.49 4.89 16.20
C GLU A 219 -5.61 5.13 17.71
N VAL A 220 -4.93 4.32 18.52
CA VAL A 220 -5.09 4.30 19.99
C VAL A 220 -3.79 4.46 20.77
N ASP A 221 -2.63 4.27 20.14
CA ASP A 221 -1.30 4.40 20.74
C ASP A 221 -0.30 4.84 19.66
N THR A 222 0.88 5.25 20.09
CA THR A 222 2.03 5.52 19.24
C THR A 222 2.48 4.28 18.45
N VAL A 223 3.02 4.52 17.25
CA VAL A 223 3.52 3.44 16.39
C VAL A 223 4.71 2.75 17.05
N LYS A 224 4.57 1.45 17.29
CA LYS A 224 5.65 0.55 17.74
C LYS A 224 5.42 -0.88 17.25
N CYS A 225 6.46 -1.69 17.28
CA CYS A 225 6.32 -3.12 17.02
C CYS A 225 5.78 -3.83 18.27
N TYR A 226 4.65 -4.52 18.12
CA TYR A 226 4.02 -5.32 19.17
C TYR A 226 4.40 -6.81 19.11
N TYR A 227 5.08 -7.22 18.03
CA TYR A 227 5.52 -8.61 17.83
C TYR A 227 4.41 -9.67 18.07
N GLY A 228 3.18 -9.37 17.63
CA GLY A 228 2.07 -10.34 17.61
C GLY A 228 1.12 -10.32 18.81
N ARG A 229 1.32 -9.46 19.81
CA ARG A 229 0.43 -9.34 20.98
C ARG A 229 0.46 -7.94 21.60
N LEU A 230 -0.63 -7.48 22.21
CA LEU A 230 -0.58 -6.27 23.04
C LEU A 230 0.08 -6.55 24.40
N PRO A 231 0.64 -5.51 25.05
CA PRO A 231 1.16 -5.61 26.41
C PRO A 231 0.06 -5.81 27.46
#